data_AF-A0A6L3YTM9-F1
#
_entry.id   AF-A0A6L3YTM9-F1
#
_cell.length_a   1.000
_cell.length_b   1.000
_cell.length_c   1.000
_cell.angle_alpha   90.00
_cell.angle_beta   90.00
_cell.angle_gamma   90.00
#
_symmetry.space_group_name_H-M   'P 1'
#
loop_
_entity.id
_entity.type
_entity.pdbx_description
1 polymer ?
#
loop_
_entity_poly.entity_id
_entity_poly.type
_entity_poly.pdbx_seq_one_letter_code
_entity_poly.pdbx_strand_id
1 'polypeptide(L)'
;MSGYLMIHGDDATLKSYKSSTVGTKSVLRLELEVSDHLQLGYLLRACAAFQVDQKAARTATKPKSKSKNDLKALPAPMLQLPYHGDEQ
;
A
#
# COMPACT_ATOMS: atom_id res chain seq x y z
N MET A 1 6.72 9.10 -9.45
CA MET A 1 7.69 9.78 -8.57
C MET A 1 7.86 8.93 -7.32
N SER A 2 9.10 8.67 -6.92
CA SER A 2 9.35 7.87 -5.73
C SER A 2 9.01 8.69 -4.49
N GLY A 3 8.01 8.26 -3.73
CA GLY A 3 7.56 8.93 -2.52
C GLY A 3 8.51 8.63 -1.37
N TYR A 4 9.61 9.35 -1.30
CA TYR A 4 10.56 9.32 -0.18
C TYR A 4 10.52 10.66 0.55
N LEU A 5 10.64 10.61 1.89
CA LEU A 5 10.91 11.80 2.71
C LEU A 5 12.42 12.01 2.74
N MET A 6 12.89 13.15 2.25
CA MET A 6 14.31 13.54 2.33
C MET A 6 14.51 14.42 3.56
N ILE A 7 15.55 14.10 4.34
CA ILE A 7 16.01 14.91 5.47
C ILE A 7 17.46 15.26 5.16
N HIS A 8 17.75 16.54 4.98
CA HIS A 8 19.10 17.01 4.67
C HIS A 8 19.93 17.07 5.96
N GLY A 9 21.16 16.56 5.91
CA GLY A 9 22.05 16.52 7.07
C GLY A 9 22.43 17.90 7.60
N ASP A 10 22.37 18.92 6.74
CA ASP A 10 22.58 20.32 7.10
C ASP A 10 21.42 20.90 7.94
N ASP A 11 20.22 20.33 7.82
CA ASP A 11 19.01 20.80 8.50
C ASP A 11 18.72 20.02 9.79
N ALA A 12 19.01 18.72 9.79
CA ALA A 12 18.73 17.86 10.93
C ALA A 12 19.70 16.68 11.00
N THR A 13 20.19 16.41 12.21
CA THR A 13 21.04 15.24 12.48
C THR A 13 20.19 14.12 13.08
N LEU A 14 20.22 12.94 12.47
CA LEU A 14 19.57 11.74 13.02
C LEU A 14 20.41 11.16 14.16
N LYS A 15 19.89 11.20 15.38
CA LYS A 15 20.56 10.65 16.58
C LYS A 15 20.25 9.18 16.76
N SER A 16 18.98 8.84 16.65
CA SER A 16 18.53 7.46 16.76
C SER A 16 17.29 7.22 15.91
N TYR A 17 17.09 5.97 15.50
CA TYR A 17 15.85 5.56 14.87
C TYR A 17 15.39 4.23 15.44
N LYS A 18 14.08 4.07 15.54
CA LYS A 18 13.44 2.81 15.91
C LYS A 18 12.33 2.50 14.92
N SER A 19 12.38 1.31 14.36
CA SER A 19 11.31 0.77 13.54
C SER A 19 10.60 -0.35 14.30
N SER A 20 9.28 -0.36 14.25
CA SER A 20 8.44 -1.41 14.84
C SER A 20 7.23 -1.63 13.97
N THR A 21 6.70 -2.84 13.94
CA THR A 21 5.45 -3.16 13.25
C THR A 21 4.36 -3.40 14.29
N VAL A 22 3.26 -2.65 14.18
CA VAL A 22 2.10 -2.79 15.06
C VAL A 22 0.89 -3.16 14.20
N GLY A 23 0.48 -4.42 14.28
CA GLY A 23 -0.55 -4.99 13.42
C GLY A 23 -0.12 -4.91 11.94
N THR A 24 -0.91 -4.20 11.12
CA THR A 24 -0.66 -4.02 9.68
C THR A 24 0.04 -2.70 9.34
N LYS A 25 0.54 -1.97 10.35
CA LYS A 25 1.20 -0.67 10.17
C LYS A 25 2.64 -0.73 10.63
N SER A 26 3.55 -0.18 9.82
CA SER A 26 4.91 0.13 10.24
C SER A 26 4.92 1.46 11.00
N VAL A 27 5.51 1.46 12.18
CA VAL A 27 5.69 2.62 13.06
C VAL A 27 7.17 2.93 13.12
N LEU A 28 7.55 4.07 12.55
CA LEU A 28 8.89 4.63 12.64
C LEU A 28 8.92 5.71 13.73
N ARG A 29 9.95 5.69 14.58
CA ARG A 29 10.28 6.76 15.51
C ARG A 29 11.67 7.27 15.17
N LEU A 30 11.80 8.57 14.95
CA LEU A 30 13.04 9.24 14.61
C LEU A 30 13.34 10.24 15.71
N GLU A 31 14.55 10.17 16.27
CA GLU A 31 15.09 11.22 17.13
C GLU A 31 16.02 12.08 16.31
N LEU A 32 15.61 13.32 16.08
CA LEU A 32 16.31 14.30 15.27
C LEU A 32 16.77 15.45 16.15
N GLU A 33 18.04 15.81 16.04
CA GLU A 33 18.56 17.05 16.57
C GLU A 33 18.49 18.12 15.48
N VAL A 34 17.83 19.24 15.79
CA VAL A 34 17.63 20.36 14.89
C VAL A 34 18.06 21.63 15.62
N SER A 35 18.93 22.42 15.00
CA SER A 35 19.46 23.64 15.60
C SER A 35 18.60 24.87 15.33
N ASP A 36 17.88 24.89 14.20
CA ASP A 36 17.00 26.00 13.81
C ASP A 36 15.51 25.63 13.85
N HIS A 37 14.73 26.39 14.61
CA HIS A 37 13.28 26.30 14.68
C HIS A 37 12.56 26.43 13.32
N LEU A 38 13.08 27.23 12.38
CA LEU A 38 12.48 27.35 11.05
C LEU A 38 12.63 26.05 10.25
N GLN A 39 13.82 25.44 10.28
CA GLN A 39 14.07 24.13 9.66
C GLN A 39 13.16 23.04 10.25
N LEU A 40 12.97 23.04 11.57
CA LEU A 40 12.01 22.12 12.22
C LEU A 40 10.59 22.30 11.65
N GLY A 41 10.14 23.54 11.46
CA GLY A 41 8.84 23.83 10.88
C GLY A 41 8.69 23.29 9.45
N TYR A 42 9.70 23.46 8.60
CA TYR A 42 9.70 22.90 7.25
C TYR A 42 9.68 21.37 7.24
N LEU A 43 10.47 20.75 8.12
CA LEU A 43 10.54 19.29 8.24
C LEU A 43 9.18 18.69 8.67
N LEU A 44 8.51 19.31 9.64
CA LEU A 44 7.17 18.89 10.08
C LEU A 44 6.14 19.00 8.93
N ARG A 45 6.23 20.08 8.14
CA ARG A 45 5.36 20.26 6.96
C ARG A 45 5.63 19.20 5.90
N ALA A 46 6.90 18.88 5.63
CA ALA A 46 7.28 17.81 4.70
C ALA A 46 6.75 16.44 5.17
N CYS A 47 6.85 16.15 6.47
CA CYS A 47 6.27 14.93 7.06
C CYS A 47 4.75 14.85 6.88
N ALA A 48 4.03 15.96 7.08
CA ALA A 48 2.58 16.01 6.88
C ALA A 48 2.19 15.76 5.42
N ALA A 49 2.88 16.41 4.47
CA ALA A 49 2.65 16.19 3.04
C ALA A 49 2.91 14.72 2.64
N PHE A 50 4.02 14.15 3.11
CA PHE A 50 4.37 12.76 2.88
C PHE A 50 3.30 11.77 3.38
N GLN A 51 2.71 12.02 4.54
CA GLN A 51 1.64 11.18 5.08
C GLN A 51 0.37 11.23 4.21
N VAL A 52 0.04 12.40 3.69
CA VAL A 52 -1.09 12.58 2.76
C VAL A 52 -0.84 11.81 1.47
N ASP A 53 0.35 11.94 0.88
CA ASP A 53 0.73 11.23 -0.34
C ASP A 53 0.70 9.71 -0.16
N GLN A 54 1.22 9.21 0.97
CA GLN A 54 1.18 7.78 1.30
C GLN A 54 -0.26 7.28 1.46
N LYS A 55 -1.14 8.07 2.07
CA LYS A 55 -2.57 7.71 2.21
C LYS A 55 -3.26 7.68 0.84
N ALA A 56 -2.94 8.62 -0.05
CA ALA A 56 -3.44 8.65 -1.42
C ALA A 56 -2.95 7.43 -2.22
N ALA A 57 -1.66 7.08 -2.13
CA ALA A 57 -1.09 5.91 -2.80
C ALA A 57 -1.74 4.59 -2.33
N ARG A 58 -2.00 4.45 -1.01
CA ARG A 58 -2.69 3.27 -0.45
C ARG A 58 -4.15 3.15 -0.85
N THR A 59 -4.81 4.26 -1.17
CA THR A 59 -6.21 4.24 -1.65
C THR A 59 -6.29 3.98 -3.14
N ALA A 60 -5.33 4.47 -3.93
CA ALA A 60 -5.23 4.21 -5.38
C ALA A 60 -4.90 2.75 -5.72
N THR A 61 -4.20 2.03 -4.85
CA THR A 61 -3.81 0.62 -5.06
C THR A 61 -4.86 -0.39 -4.62
N LYS A 62 -5.99 0.02 -4.04
CA LYS A 62 -7.07 -0.93 -3.77
C LYS A 62 -7.61 -1.44 -5.11
N PRO A 63 -7.50 -2.74 -5.43
CA PRO A 63 -8.09 -3.26 -6.65
C PRO A 63 -9.59 -2.98 -6.60
N LYS A 64 -10.11 -2.29 -7.62
CA LYS A 64 -11.55 -2.23 -7.85
C LYS A 64 -11.99 -3.70 -7.95
N SER A 65 -12.76 -4.15 -6.96
CA SER A 65 -13.42 -5.44 -7.00
C SER A 65 -14.08 -5.55 -8.37
N LYS A 66 -13.55 -6.42 -9.25
CA LYS A 66 -14.19 -6.70 -10.52
C LYS A 66 -15.56 -7.26 -10.16
N SER A 67 -16.60 -6.53 -10.56
CA SER A 67 -17.97 -6.98 -10.44
C SER A 67 -18.06 -8.44 -10.90
N LYS A 68 -18.60 -9.32 -10.05
CA LYS A 68 -18.80 -10.75 -10.35
C LYS A 68 -19.70 -11.00 -11.58
N ASN A 69 -20.26 -9.93 -12.16
CA ASN A 69 -21.17 -9.98 -13.30
C ASN A 69 -20.48 -10.00 -14.68
N ASP A 70 -19.15 -9.92 -14.75
CA ASP A 70 -18.40 -9.89 -16.02
C ASP A 70 -17.63 -11.19 -16.30
N LEU A 71 -18.06 -12.29 -15.68
CA LEU A 71 -17.70 -13.63 -16.14
C LEU A 71 -18.74 -14.03 -17.17
N LYS A 72 -18.43 -13.83 -18.45
CA LYS A 72 -19.17 -14.47 -19.55
C LYS A 72 -19.14 -15.98 -19.28
N ALA A 73 -20.25 -16.51 -18.79
CA ALA A 73 -20.41 -17.92 -18.51
C ALA A 73 -20.14 -18.71 -19.80
N LEU A 74 -19.25 -19.69 -19.72
CA LEU A 74 -19.10 -20.69 -20.78
C LEU A 74 -20.43 -21.46 -20.89
N PRO A 75 -20.90 -21.76 -22.12
CA PRO A 75 -22.11 -22.54 -22.30
C PRO A 75 -21.97 -23.89 -21.58
N ALA A 76 -23.04 -24.32 -20.92
CA ALA A 76 -23.05 -25.56 -20.16
C ALA A 76 -22.67 -26.75 -21.08
N PRO A 77 -21.76 -27.63 -20.64
CA PRO A 77 -21.36 -28.80 -21.44
C PRO A 77 -22.58 -29.70 -21.67
N MET A 78 -22.74 -30.15 -22.92
CA MET A 78 -23.85 -31.03 -23.30
C MET A 78 -23.75 -32.33 -22.50
N LEU A 79 -24.82 -32.69 -21.79
CA LEU A 79 -24.92 -33.99 -21.14
C LEU A 79 -24.83 -35.08 -22.22
N GLN A 80 -23.77 -35.87 -22.17
CA GLN A 80 -23.69 -37.11 -22.94
C GLN A 80 -24.61 -38.14 -22.29
N LEU A 81 -25.49 -38.74 -23.08
CA LEU A 81 -26.32 -39.86 -22.63
C LEU A 81 -25.40 -41.06 -22.33
N PRO A 82 -25.54 -41.73 -21.17
CA PRO A 82 -24.84 -42.98 -20.92
C PRO A 82 -25.30 -44.05 -21.92
N TYR A 83 -24.34 -44.63 -22.63
CA TYR A 83 -24.55 -45.77 -23.53
C TYR A 83 -24.82 -47.02 -22.69
N HIS A 84 -26.08 -47.44 -22.63
CA HIS A 84 -26.44 -48.78 -22.20
C HIS A 84 -26.37 -49.67 -23.44
N GLY A 85 -25.25 -50.37 -23.59
CA GLY A 85 -25.12 -51.40 -24.62
C GLY A 85 -26.18 -52.48 -24.39
N ASP A 86 -26.87 -52.85 -25.45
CA ASP A 86 -27.84 -53.95 -25.42
C ASP A 86 -27.13 -55.24 -24.95
N GLU A 87 -27.70 -55.85 -23.90
CA GLU A 87 -27.30 -57.16 -23.41
C GLU A 87 -27.60 -58.22 -24.49
N GLN A 88 -26.55 -58.83 -25.05
CA GLN A 88 -26.57 -60.18 -25.63
C GLN A 88 -25.36 -60.97 -25.15
#